data_AF-A0A9P6DXT1-F1
#
_entry.id   AF-A0A9P6DXT1-F1
#
_cell.length_a   1.000
_cell.length_b   1.000
_cell.length_c   1.000
_cell.angle_alpha   90.00
_cell.angle_beta   90.00
_cell.angle_gamma   90.00
#
_symmetry.space_group_name_H-M   'P 1'
#
loop_
_entity.id
_entity.type
_entity.pdbx_description
1 polymer ?
#
loop_
_entity_poly.entity_id
_entity_poly.type
_entity_poly.pdbx_seq_one_letter_code
_entity_poly.pdbx_strand_id
1 'polypeptide(L)'
;MELCPLVGRIPQQRGIWISQEVASCQQELERCKGEHANLQMWFHEEYSAAMDLFMGSKDEDVLYFGLLRAHQLYDWMTAWKKDIVQVPIAPGAPSWDSGGELEEFFELEEAGLIAAVDQAIVELDLDSE
;
A
#
# COMPACT_ATOMS: atom_id res chain seq x y z
N MET A 1 54.46 -14.12 21.95
CA MET A 1 53.31 -13.69 21.13
C MET A 1 52.77 -12.42 21.75
N GLU A 2 53.24 -11.28 21.27
CA GLU A 2 52.77 -9.97 21.71
C GLU A 2 51.42 -9.67 21.03
N LEU A 3 50.40 -9.44 21.84
CA LEU A 3 49.09 -8.98 21.36
C LEU A 3 49.23 -7.52 20.93
N CYS A 4 48.90 -7.25 19.68
CA CYS A 4 48.86 -5.92 19.05
C CYS A 4 48.20 -4.85 19.97
N PRO A 5 48.85 -3.71 20.25
CA PRO A 5 48.28 -2.65 21.10
C PRO A 5 47.37 -1.66 20.36
N LEU A 6 46.92 -1.99 19.13
CA LEU A 6 46.21 -1.04 18.27
C LEU A 6 44.67 -1.09 18.34
N VAL A 7 44.08 -1.78 19.32
CA VAL A 7 42.68 -1.51 19.68
C VAL A 7 42.66 -0.23 20.52
N GLY A 8 42.84 0.91 19.82
CA GLY A 8 42.67 2.23 20.36
C GLY A 8 41.35 2.29 21.12
N ARG A 9 41.45 2.48 22.43
CA ARG A 9 40.30 2.55 23.34
C ARG A 9 39.34 3.60 22.80
N ILE A 10 38.21 3.18 22.26
CA ILE A 10 37.03 4.04 22.20
C ILE A 10 36.82 4.47 23.65
N PRO A 11 36.83 5.78 23.98
CA PRO A 11 36.54 6.25 25.33
C PRO A 11 35.27 5.57 25.82
N GLN A 12 35.26 4.99 27.03
CA GLN A 12 34.10 4.23 27.53
C GLN A 12 32.78 5.00 27.37
N GLN A 13 32.83 6.32 27.52
CA GLN A 13 31.70 7.23 27.25
C GLN A 13 31.25 7.21 25.78
N ARG A 14 32.16 7.26 24.80
CA ARG A 14 31.81 7.10 23.38
C ARG A 14 31.21 5.72 23.08
N GLY A 15 31.71 4.67 23.73
CA GLY A 15 31.13 3.33 23.59
C GLY A 15 29.68 3.25 24.10
N ILE A 16 29.39 3.90 25.23
CA ILE A 16 28.03 3.98 25.80
C ILE A 16 27.09 4.77 24.87
N TRP A 17 27.54 5.92 24.35
CA TRP A 17 26.75 6.73 23.42
C TRP A 17 26.40 5.95 22.13
N ILE A 18 27.37 5.28 21.52
CA ILE A 18 27.13 4.47 20.31
C ILE A 18 26.14 3.34 20.60
N SER A 19 26.27 2.64 21.73
CA SER A 19 25.33 1.58 22.10
C SER A 19 23.91 2.09 22.34
N GLN A 20 23.76 3.29 22.90
CA GLN A 20 22.45 3.92 23.09
C GLN A 20 21.84 4.34 21.75
N GLU A 21 22.62 4.94 20.84
CA GLU A 21 22.16 5.28 19.49
C GLU A 21 21.72 4.05 18.71
N VAL A 22 22.49 2.95 18.77
CA VAL A 22 22.12 1.68 18.13
C VAL A 22 20.81 1.14 18.69
N ALA A 23 20.64 1.14 20.02
CA ALA A 23 19.39 0.70 20.65
C ALA A 23 18.19 1.57 20.24
N SER A 24 18.38 2.89 20.18
CA SER A 24 17.34 3.82 19.70
C SER A 24 16.99 3.58 18.22
N CYS A 25 17.99 3.38 17.35
CA CYS A 25 17.75 3.04 15.95
C CYS A 25 17.01 1.71 15.79
N GLN A 26 17.32 0.70 16.61
CA GLN A 26 16.60 -0.57 16.60
C GLN A 26 15.15 -0.42 17.06
N GLN A 27 14.90 0.34 18.12
CA GLN A 27 13.54 0.61 18.59
C GLN A 27 12.72 1.34 17.52
N GLU A 28 13.32 2.32 16.87
CA GLU A 28 12.68 3.08 15.80
C GLU A 28 12.39 2.20 14.58
N LEU A 29 13.32 1.30 14.22
CA LEU A 29 13.09 0.33 13.16
C LEU A 29 11.89 -0.59 13.48
N GLU A 30 11.78 -1.10 14.71
CA GLU A 30 10.64 -1.92 15.11
C GLU A 30 9.32 -1.13 15.10
N ARG A 31 9.35 0.15 15.49
CA ARG A 31 8.19 1.05 15.36
C ARG A 31 7.76 1.19 13.90
N CYS A 32 8.70 1.48 13.00
CA CYS A 32 8.44 1.63 11.57
C CYS A 32 7.90 0.33 10.94
N LYS A 33 8.41 -0.85 11.34
CA LYS A 33 7.88 -2.15 10.91
C LYS A 33 6.42 -2.33 11.30
N GLY A 34 6.06 -1.94 12.53
CA GLY A 34 4.69 -1.98 13.03
C GLY A 34 3.76 -1.03 12.27
N GLU A 35 4.20 0.19 12.02
CA GLU A 35 3.43 1.17 11.25
C GLU A 35 3.24 0.74 9.79
N HIS A 36 4.26 0.15 9.18
CA HIS A 36 4.17 -0.45 7.85
C HIS A 36 3.12 -1.57 7.81
N ALA A 37 3.12 -2.48 8.81
CA ALA A 37 2.13 -3.54 8.89
C ALA A 37 0.69 -3.01 9.08
N ASN A 38 0.52 -2.01 9.93
CA ASN A 38 -0.80 -1.38 10.17
C ASN A 38 -1.34 -0.72 8.90
N LEU A 39 -0.51 0.01 8.18
CA LEU A 39 -0.93 0.68 6.95
C LEU A 39 -1.28 -0.33 5.85
N GLN A 40 -0.49 -1.40 5.73
CA GLN A 40 -0.77 -2.50 4.81
C GLN A 40 -2.09 -3.22 5.11
N MET A 41 -2.40 -3.44 6.40
CA MET A 41 -3.69 -3.99 6.82
C MET A 41 -4.84 -3.05 6.48
N TRP A 42 -4.70 -1.76 6.76
CA TRP A 42 -5.71 -0.76 6.42
C TRP A 42 -5.99 -0.71 4.91
N PHE A 43 -4.96 -0.72 4.06
CA PHE A 43 -5.15 -0.78 2.61
C PHE A 43 -5.92 -2.04 2.18
N HIS A 44 -5.62 -3.19 2.78
CA HIS A 44 -6.33 -4.45 2.50
C HIS A 44 -7.81 -4.36 2.84
N GLU A 45 -8.15 -3.84 4.02
CA GLU A 45 -9.53 -3.69 4.49
C GLU A 45 -10.32 -2.71 3.60
N GLU A 46 -9.75 -1.53 3.32
CA GLU A 46 -10.39 -0.51 2.48
C GLU A 46 -10.60 -0.99 1.05
N TYR A 47 -9.62 -1.71 0.50
CA TYR A 47 -9.73 -2.24 -0.85
C TYR A 47 -10.78 -3.35 -0.93
N SER A 48 -10.79 -4.26 0.05
CA SER A 48 -11.83 -5.29 0.13
C SER A 48 -13.22 -4.65 0.21
N ALA A 49 -13.39 -3.61 1.03
CA ALA A 49 -14.67 -2.90 1.14
C ALA A 49 -15.08 -2.20 -0.18
N ALA A 50 -14.12 -1.60 -0.89
CA ALA A 50 -14.38 -0.98 -2.19
C ALA A 50 -14.78 -2.02 -3.25
N MET A 51 -14.10 -3.18 -3.27
CA MET A 51 -14.44 -4.29 -4.15
C MET A 51 -15.78 -4.95 -3.78
N ASP A 52 -16.14 -5.02 -2.50
CA ASP A 52 -17.45 -5.52 -2.06
C ASP A 52 -18.58 -4.59 -2.53
N LEU A 53 -18.37 -3.28 -2.52
CA LEU A 53 -19.30 -2.30 -3.08
C LEU A 53 -19.45 -2.48 -4.60
N PHE A 54 -18.33 -2.65 -5.30
CA PHE A 54 -18.31 -2.89 -6.74
C PHE A 54 -18.93 -4.24 -7.13
N MET A 55 -18.69 -5.32 -6.41
CA MET A 55 -19.24 -6.63 -6.79
C MET A 55 -20.66 -6.88 -6.24
N GLY A 56 -21.04 -6.16 -5.18
CA GLY A 56 -22.28 -6.41 -4.44
C GLY A 56 -23.45 -5.50 -4.80
N SER A 57 -23.21 -4.39 -5.49
CA SER A 57 -24.25 -3.43 -5.87
C SER A 57 -24.90 -3.75 -7.21
N LYS A 58 -26.13 -3.27 -7.41
CA LYS A 58 -26.80 -3.19 -8.72
C LYS A 58 -27.02 -1.75 -9.19
N ASP A 59 -26.63 -0.80 -8.35
CA ASP A 59 -26.72 0.63 -8.60
C ASP A 59 -25.42 1.07 -9.30
N GLU A 60 -25.54 1.57 -10.52
CA GLU A 60 -24.42 1.93 -11.40
C GLU A 60 -23.52 3.02 -10.80
N ASP A 61 -24.09 3.98 -10.07
CA ASP A 61 -23.30 5.02 -9.40
C ASP A 61 -22.44 4.40 -8.29
N VAL A 62 -23.03 3.48 -7.51
CA VAL A 62 -22.31 2.77 -6.45
C VAL A 62 -21.21 1.87 -7.03
N LEU A 63 -21.47 1.21 -8.16
CA LEU A 63 -20.47 0.43 -8.89
C LEU A 63 -19.30 1.31 -9.32
N TYR A 64 -19.58 2.46 -9.94
CA TYR A 64 -18.56 3.40 -10.39
C TYR A 64 -17.70 3.91 -9.23
N PHE A 65 -18.31 4.37 -8.14
CA PHE A 65 -17.55 4.84 -6.98
C PHE A 65 -16.76 3.73 -6.28
N GLY A 66 -17.30 2.50 -6.23
CA GLY A 66 -16.59 1.33 -5.72
C GLY A 66 -15.33 1.03 -6.53
N LEU A 67 -15.45 0.99 -7.86
CA LEU A 67 -14.34 0.75 -8.78
C LEU A 67 -13.28 1.87 -8.69
N LEU A 68 -13.71 3.13 -8.74
CA LEU A 68 -12.82 4.29 -8.64
C LEU A 68 -12.04 4.29 -7.32
N ARG A 69 -12.70 3.93 -6.22
CA ARG A 69 -12.06 3.83 -4.90
C ARG A 69 -11.05 2.68 -4.86
N ALA A 70 -11.38 1.51 -5.42
CA ALA A 70 -10.47 0.37 -5.50
C ALA A 70 -9.21 0.72 -6.32
N HIS A 71 -9.37 1.41 -7.45
CA HIS A 71 -8.25 1.88 -8.29
C HIS A 71 -7.34 2.84 -7.53
N GLN A 72 -7.90 3.87 -6.88
CA GLN A 72 -7.12 4.82 -6.09
C GLN A 72 -6.31 4.14 -4.98
N LEU A 73 -6.91 3.17 -4.29
CA LEU A 73 -6.23 2.41 -3.23
C LEU A 73 -5.10 1.55 -3.80
N TYR A 74 -5.32 0.91 -4.96
CA TYR A 74 -4.29 0.15 -5.67
C TYR A 74 -3.09 1.02 -6.06
N ASP A 75 -3.33 2.19 -6.63
CA ASP A 75 -2.28 3.14 -7.03
C ASP A 75 -1.47 3.63 -5.82
N TRP A 76 -2.16 4.05 -4.76
CA TRP A 76 -1.52 4.55 -3.55
C TRP A 76 -0.66 3.48 -2.90
N MET A 77 -1.18 2.25 -2.79
CA MET A 77 -0.43 1.13 -2.22
C MET A 77 0.79 0.77 -3.08
N THR A 78 0.65 0.80 -4.40
CA THR A 78 1.74 0.51 -5.34
C THR A 78 2.82 1.59 -5.29
N ALA A 79 2.45 2.86 -5.25
CA ALA A 79 3.39 3.97 -5.09
C ALA A 79 4.12 3.89 -3.74
N TRP A 80 3.36 3.71 -2.66
CA TRP A 80 3.89 3.58 -1.30
C TRP A 80 4.91 2.43 -1.18
N LYS A 81 4.61 1.26 -1.77
CA LYS A 81 5.56 0.14 -1.83
C LYS A 81 6.83 0.45 -2.59
N LYS A 82 6.75 1.18 -3.72
CA LYS A 82 7.94 1.60 -4.49
C LYS A 82 8.85 2.52 -3.65
N ASP A 83 8.27 3.32 -2.77
CA ASP A 83 9.03 4.25 -1.92
C ASP A 83 9.63 3.57 -0.68
N ILE A 84 9.06 2.45 -0.22
CA ILE A 84 9.37 1.84 1.09
C ILE A 84 10.03 0.46 0.96
N VAL A 85 10.53 0.11 -0.24
CA VAL A 85 11.20 -1.16 -0.57
C VAL A 85 12.27 -1.59 0.45
N GLN A 86 12.83 -0.66 1.22
CA GLN A 86 13.91 -0.90 2.18
C GLN A 86 13.46 -1.14 3.63
N VAL A 87 12.20 -0.87 4.01
CA VAL A 87 11.72 -1.16 5.37
C VAL A 87 11.13 -2.57 5.40
N PRO A 88 11.69 -3.49 6.19
CA PRO A 88 11.14 -4.83 6.32
C PRO A 88 9.71 -4.77 6.86
N ILE A 89 8.86 -5.69 6.44
CA ILE A 89 7.50 -5.81 6.97
C ILE A 89 7.56 -6.64 8.27
N ALA A 90 6.75 -6.30 9.27
CA ALA A 90 6.62 -7.13 10.46
C ALA A 90 6.10 -8.54 10.09
N PRO A 91 6.59 -9.61 10.75
CA PRO A 91 6.12 -10.98 10.48
C PRO A 91 4.60 -11.09 10.69
N GLY A 92 3.90 -11.71 9.73
CA GLY A 92 2.45 -11.97 9.81
C GLY A 92 1.56 -10.86 9.24
N ALA A 93 2.11 -9.76 8.73
CA ALA A 93 1.33 -8.79 7.97
C ALA A 93 0.80 -9.42 6.67
N PRO A 94 -0.45 -9.12 6.26
CA PRO A 94 -1.03 -9.65 5.04
C PRO A 94 -0.21 -9.18 3.83
N SER A 95 0.31 -10.09 3.02
CA SER A 95 1.02 -9.72 1.79
C SER A 95 0.03 -9.22 0.75
N TRP A 96 0.21 -7.99 0.28
CA TRP A 96 -0.46 -7.54 -0.92
C TRP A 96 0.37 -8.02 -2.11
N ASP A 97 -0.08 -9.01 -2.86
CA ASP A 97 0.56 -9.33 -4.13
C ASP A 97 -0.07 -8.42 -5.18
N SER A 98 0.69 -7.40 -5.62
CA SER A 98 0.36 -6.64 -6.82
C SER A 98 0.66 -7.53 -8.03
N GLY A 99 -0.14 -8.59 -8.20
CA GLY A 99 -0.12 -9.35 -9.44
C GLY A 99 -0.54 -8.40 -10.56
N GLY A 100 0.25 -8.33 -11.64
CA GLY A 100 -0.07 -7.50 -12.81
C GLY A 100 -1.44 -7.80 -13.44
N GLU A 101 -2.02 -8.97 -13.11
CA GLU A 101 -3.39 -9.36 -13.48
C GLU A 101 -4.46 -8.41 -12.94
N LEU A 102 -4.21 -7.70 -11.83
CA LEU A 102 -5.14 -6.71 -11.28
C LEU A 102 -5.13 -5.40 -12.07
N GLU A 103 -3.97 -4.99 -12.59
CA GLU A 103 -3.81 -3.77 -13.39
C GLU A 103 -4.57 -3.91 -14.72
N GLU A 104 -4.43 -5.08 -15.38
CA GLU A 104 -5.16 -5.41 -16.61
C GLU A 104 -6.67 -5.56 -16.39
N PHE A 105 -7.09 -6.10 -15.24
CA PHE A 105 -8.51 -6.16 -14.85
C PHE A 105 -9.11 -4.76 -14.67
N PHE A 106 -8.39 -3.83 -14.03
CA PHE A 106 -8.87 -2.46 -13.84
C PHE A 106 -8.99 -1.69 -15.15
N GLU A 107 -8.01 -1.81 -16.05
CA GLU A 107 -8.07 -1.17 -17.38
C GLU A 107 -9.28 -1.65 -18.20
N LEU A 108 -9.60 -2.95 -18.14
CA LEU A 108 -10.73 -3.54 -18.85
C LEU A 108 -12.09 -3.13 -18.24
N GLU A 109 -12.22 -3.15 -16.91
CA GLU A 109 -13.47 -2.80 -16.21
C GLU A 109 -13.75 -1.29 -16.27
N GLU A 110 -12.72 -0.43 -16.18
CA GLU A 110 -12.89 1.02 -16.33
C GLU A 110 -13.39 1.38 -17.73
N ALA A 111 -12.78 0.80 -18.77
CA ALA A 111 -13.22 1.02 -20.16
C ALA A 111 -14.67 0.51 -20.38
N GLY A 112 -15.03 -0.61 -19.77
CA GLY A 112 -16.39 -1.17 -19.80
C GLY A 112 -17.41 -0.25 -19.13
N LEU A 113 -17.09 0.30 -17.96
CA LEU A 113 -17.98 1.21 -17.25
C LEU A 113 -18.14 2.55 -17.99
N ILE A 114 -17.05 3.11 -18.52
CA ILE A 114 -17.10 4.34 -19.33
C ILE A 114 -18.02 4.13 -20.54
N ALA A 115 -17.87 3.01 -21.25
CA ALA A 115 -18.71 2.70 -22.40
C ALA A 115 -20.19 2.54 -22.03
N ALA A 116 -20.51 1.94 -20.88
CA ALA A 116 -21.88 1.81 -20.39
C ALA A 116 -22.50 3.17 -20.05
N VAL A 117 -21.74 4.06 -19.40
CA VAL A 117 -22.18 5.43 -19.08
C VAL A 117 -22.39 6.25 -20.35
N ASP A 118 -21.47 6.19 -21.31
CA ASP A 118 -21.61 6.88 -22.61
C ASP A 118 -22.84 6.40 -23.38
N GLN A 119 -23.14 5.11 -23.35
CA GLN A 119 -24.34 4.55 -23.98
C GLN A 119 -25.62 5.02 -23.28
N ALA A 120 -25.66 5.04 -21.94
CA ALA A 120 -26.80 5.53 -21.18
C ALA A 120 -27.09 7.03 -21.45
N ILE A 121 -26.05 7.85 -21.63
CA ILE A 121 -26.18 9.26 -22.02
C ILE A 121 -26.82 9.40 -23.41
N VAL A 122 -26.38 8.60 -24.38
CA VAL A 122 -26.94 8.61 -25.74
C VAL A 122 -28.41 8.17 -25.74
N GLU A 123 -28.77 7.16 -24.95
CA GLU A 123 -30.15 6.69 -24.84
C GLU A 123 -31.07 7.74 -24.19
N LEU A 124 -30.58 8.50 -23.21
CA LEU A 124 -31.33 9.60 -22.58
C LEU A 124 -31.52 10.81 -23.50
N ASP A 125 -30.57 11.10 -24.40
CA ASP A 125 -30.71 12.17 -25.40
C ASP A 125 -31.75 11.80 -26.48
N LEU A 126 -31.89 10.52 -26.83
CA LEU A 126 -32.86 10.04 -27.83
C LEU A 126 -34.31 10.05 -27.35
N ASP A 127 -34.56 10.01 -26.03
CA ASP A 127 -35.90 10.10 -25.44
C ASP A 127 -36.39 11.55 -25.23
N SER A 128 -35.61 12.55 -25.65
CA SER A 128 -35.91 13.97 -25.50
C SER A 128 -36.60 14.64 -26.71
N GLU A 129 -36.91 13.87 -27.77
CA GLU A 129 -37.66 14.31 -28.97
C GLU A 129 -39.18 14.05 -28.92
#